data_AF-A0A376F985-F1
#
_entry.id   AF-A0A376F985-F1
#
_cell.length_a   1.000
_cell.length_b   1.000
_cell.length_c   1.000
_cell.angle_alpha   90.00
_cell.angle_beta   90.00
_cell.angle_gamma   90.00
#
_symmetry.space_group_name_H-M   'P 1'
#
loop_
_entity.id
_entity.type
_entity.pdbx_description
1 polymer ?
#
loop_
_entity_poly.entity_id
_entity_poly.type
_entity_poly.pdbx_seq_one_letter_code
_entity_poly.pdbx_strand_id
1 'polypeptide(L)'
;MVGYSDNVPIRSARFASNYELSLERARSVQKMLQGSLSQPGRVKAEGRGEINPVAPNTTPENRARNRRVEITLLVSPENTQAELNGLPQGN
;
A
#
# COMPACT_ATOMS: atom_id res chain seq x y z
N MET A 1 -1.95 -2.76 3.44
CA MET A 1 -1.83 -1.92 2.22
C MET A 1 -2.29 -0.54 2.57
N VAL A 2 -1.55 0.47 2.13
CA VAL A 2 -1.89 1.87 2.40
C VAL A 2 -1.81 2.66 1.09
N GLY A 3 -2.92 3.31 0.72
CA GLY A 3 -3.00 4.14 -0.47
C GLY A 3 -2.74 5.62 -0.15
N TYR A 4 -2.06 6.31 -1.07
CA TYR A 4 -1.75 7.73 -0.97
C TYR A 4 -2.07 8.45 -2.30
N SER A 5 -2.26 9.77 -2.21
CA SER A 5 -2.46 10.68 -3.35
C SER A 5 -1.39 11.79 -3.34
N ASP A 6 -1.39 12.60 -4.39
CA ASP A 6 -0.79 13.93 -4.33
C ASP A 6 -1.76 14.92 -3.64
N ASN A 7 -1.36 16.18 -3.57
CA ASN A 7 -2.13 17.26 -2.94
C ASN A 7 -3.15 17.94 -3.89
N VAL A 8 -3.38 17.42 -5.10
CA VAL A 8 -4.37 18.01 -6.00
C VAL A 8 -5.75 17.57 -5.50
N PRO A 9 -6.66 18.49 -5.13
CA PRO A 9 -7.96 18.10 -4.63
C PRO A 9 -8.76 17.35 -5.71
N ILE A 10 -9.14 16.10 -5.43
CA ILE A 10 -10.08 15.38 -6.29
C ILE A 10 -11.48 15.98 -6.13
N ARG A 11 -12.14 16.26 -7.27
CA ARG A 11 -13.55 16.63 -7.32
C ARG A 11 -14.21 15.80 -8.40
N SER A 12 -14.73 14.64 -8.03
CA SER A 12 -15.41 13.74 -8.96
C SER A 12 -16.70 13.22 -8.35
N ALA A 13 -17.68 12.87 -9.17
CA ALA A 13 -18.91 12.23 -8.69
C ALA A 13 -18.65 10.89 -7.97
N ARG A 14 -17.50 10.26 -8.23
CA ARG A 14 -17.13 8.95 -7.69
C ARG A 14 -16.40 9.02 -6.35
N PHE A 15 -15.63 10.08 -6.10
CA PHE A 15 -14.81 10.23 -4.89
C PHE A 15 -14.91 11.66 -4.38
N ALA A 16 -15.35 11.80 -3.13
CA ALA A 16 -15.56 13.07 -2.46
C ALA A 16 -14.25 13.68 -1.93
N SER A 17 -13.20 12.89 -1.76
CA SER A 17 -11.92 13.35 -1.21
C SER A 17 -10.72 12.51 -1.65
N ASN A 18 -9.52 13.08 -1.49
CA ASN A 18 -8.26 12.36 -1.70
C ASN A 18 -8.12 11.15 -0.77
N TYR A 19 -8.67 11.23 0.45
CA TYR A 19 -8.76 10.11 1.37
C TYR A 19 -9.53 8.94 0.74
N GLU A 20 -10.75 9.19 0.26
CA GLU A 20 -11.60 8.17 -0.35
C GLU A 20 -10.97 7.58 -1.63
N LEU A 21 -10.42 8.42 -2.50
CA LEU A 21 -9.69 7.98 -3.69
C LEU A 21 -8.53 7.05 -3.33
N SER A 22 -7.74 7.41 -2.30
CA SER A 22 -6.59 6.63 -1.88
C SER A 22 -6.99 5.28 -1.25
N LEU A 23 -8.08 5.26 -0.47
CA LEU A 23 -8.64 4.03 0.11
C LEU A 23 -9.11 3.07 -0.98
N GLU A 24 -9.81 3.58 -1.98
CA GLU A 24 -10.33 2.76 -3.08
C GLU A 24 -9.23 2.20 -3.97
N ARG A 25 -8.14 2.95 -4.19
CA ARG A 25 -6.93 2.41 -4.83
C ARG A 25 -6.32 1.26 -4.02
N ALA A 26 -6.18 1.42 -2.71
CA ALA A 26 -5.66 0.36 -1.84
C ALA A 26 -6.57 -0.89 -1.85
N ARG A 27 -7.89 -0.71 -1.84
CA ARG A 27 -8.88 -1.80 -1.97
C ARG A 27 -8.80 -2.54 -3.30
N SER A 28 -8.57 -1.81 -4.40
CA SER A 28 -8.38 -2.43 -5.72
C SER A 28 -7.17 -3.37 -5.73
N VAL A 29 -6.03 -2.92 -5.17
CA VAL A 29 -4.82 -3.76 -5.05
C VAL A 29 -5.06 -4.92 -4.09
N GLN A 30 -5.75 -4.70 -2.97
CA GLN A 30 -6.13 -5.77 -2.02
C GLN A 30 -6.91 -6.87 -2.75
N LYS A 31 -7.94 -6.50 -3.52
CA LYS A 31 -8.78 -7.46 -4.24
C LYS A 31 -7.96 -8.29 -5.23
N MET A 32 -7.01 -7.66 -5.92
CA MET A 32 -6.10 -8.36 -6.83
C MET A 32 -5.20 -9.36 -6.08
N LEU A 33 -4.60 -8.99 -4.95
CA LEU A 33 -3.74 -9.92 -4.19
C LEU A 33 -4.54 -11.04 -3.52
N GLN A 34 -5.74 -10.74 -3.01
CA GLN A 34 -6.57 -11.74 -2.34
C GLN A 34 -6.89 -12.95 -3.22
N GLY A 35 -6.99 -12.76 -4.55
CA GLY A 35 -7.17 -13.87 -5.49
C GLY A 35 -5.99 -14.83 -5.60
N SER A 36 -4.80 -14.41 -5.17
CA SER A 36 -3.56 -15.19 -5.29
C SER A 36 -3.04 -15.71 -3.94
N LEU A 37 -3.77 -15.50 -2.84
CA LEU A 37 -3.33 -15.85 -1.49
C LEU A 37 -4.13 -17.03 -0.94
N SER A 38 -3.44 -17.95 -0.26
CA SER A 38 -4.07 -19.05 0.48
C SER A 38 -4.89 -18.57 1.68
N GLN A 39 -4.55 -17.40 2.23
CA GLN A 39 -5.25 -16.76 3.36
C GLN A 39 -5.64 -15.32 3.02
N PRO A 40 -6.71 -15.10 2.22
CA PRO A 40 -7.10 -13.77 1.73
C PRO A 40 -7.43 -12.75 2.85
N GLY A 41 -7.89 -13.23 4.01
CA GLY A 41 -8.23 -12.40 5.16
C GLY A 41 -7.05 -11.70 5.83
N ARG A 42 -5.81 -12.05 5.46
CA ARG A 42 -4.60 -11.42 6.03
C ARG A 42 -4.27 -10.07 5.39
N VAL A 43 -4.95 -9.69 4.32
CA VAL A 43 -4.74 -8.41 3.63
C VAL A 43 -5.72 -7.36 4.17
N LYS A 44 -5.17 -6.23 4.61
CA LYS A 44 -5.93 -5.03 5.01
C LYS A 44 -5.61 -3.86 4.08
N ALA A 45 -6.60 -2.99 3.81
CA ALA A 45 -6.42 -1.77 3.05
C ALA A 45 -6.83 -0.52 3.86
N GLU A 46 -6.02 0.53 3.74
CA GLU A 46 -6.24 1.84 4.34
C GLU A 46 -5.98 2.94 3.30
N GLY A 47 -6.67 4.08 3.44
CA GLY A 47 -6.39 5.30 2.68
C GLY A 47 -5.76 6.35 3.57
N ARG A 48 -4.82 7.11 3.04
CA ARG A 48 -4.15 8.23 3.73
C ARG A 48 -4.22 9.55 2.98
N GLY A 49 -4.80 9.56 1.78
CA GLY A 49 -4.89 10.77 0.96
C GLY A 49 -3.50 11.36 0.71
N GLU A 50 -3.39 12.67 0.83
CA GLU A 50 -2.18 13.44 0.50
C GLU A 50 -1.14 13.54 1.62
N ILE A 51 -1.40 12.94 2.79
CA ILE A 51 -0.47 12.99 3.92
C ILE A 51 0.77 12.13 3.64
N ASN A 52 1.90 12.44 4.27
CA ASN A 52 3.18 11.72 4.12
C ASN A 52 3.64 11.59 2.66
N PRO A 53 3.87 12.72 1.95
CA PRO A 53 4.42 12.69 0.60
C PRO A 53 5.85 12.14 0.60
N VAL A 54 6.19 11.36 -0.42
CA VAL A 54 7.56 10.83 -0.64
C VAL A 54 8.41 11.80 -1.47
N ALA A 55 7.78 12.78 -2.12
CA ALA A 55 8.44 13.84 -2.85
C ALA A 55 7.65 15.17 -2.74
N PRO A 56 8.28 16.34 -2.91
CA PRO A 56 7.56 17.62 -2.88
C PRO A 56 6.49 17.71 -3.98
N ASN A 57 5.26 18.12 -3.68
CA ASN A 57 4.16 18.21 -4.66
C ASN A 57 4.29 19.33 -5.73
N THR A 58 5.51 19.83 -5.96
CA THR A 58 5.81 21.00 -6.80
C THR A 58 5.79 20.69 -8.29
N THR A 59 6.24 19.50 -8.72
CA THR A 59 6.28 19.12 -10.15
C THR A 59 5.32 17.97 -10.48
N PRO A 60 4.86 17.84 -11.73
CA PRO A 60 4.05 16.70 -12.16
C PRO A 60 4.70 15.34 -11.86
N GLU A 61 6.02 15.24 -12.01
CA GLU A 61 6.81 14.03 -11.78
C GLU A 61 6.84 13.66 -10.29
N ASN A 62 7.01 14.64 -9.40
CA ASN A 62 6.96 14.38 -7.97
C ASN A 62 5.55 14.02 -7.50
N ARG A 63 4.52 14.69 -8.03
CA ARG A 63 3.12 14.33 -7.75
C ARG A 63 2.82 12.90 -8.18
N ALA A 64 3.35 12.46 -9.32
CA ALA A 64 3.23 11.08 -9.77
C ALA A 64 3.81 10.08 -8.76
N ARG A 65 4.96 10.39 -8.15
CA ARG A 65 5.55 9.56 -7.09
C ARG A 65 4.69 9.49 -5.82
N ASN A 66 3.97 10.56 -5.50
CA ASN A 66 3.07 10.58 -4.33
C ASN A 66 1.78 9.77 -4.54
N ARG A 67 1.31 9.59 -5.78
CA ARG A 67 0.19 8.71 -6.15
C ARG A 67 0.61 7.23 -6.14
N ARG A 68 0.68 6.63 -4.95
CA ARG A 68 1.23 5.28 -4.73
C ARG A 68 0.38 4.42 -3.78
N VAL A 69 0.64 3.10 -3.80
CA VAL A 69 0.14 2.15 -2.80
C VAL A 69 1.34 1.45 -2.17
N GLU A 70 1.42 1.48 -0.85
CA GLU A 70 2.46 0.79 -0.07
C GLU A 70 1.93 -0.55 0.45
N ILE A 71 2.77 -1.59 0.38
CA ILE A 71 2.46 -2.93 0.90
C ILE A 71 3.45 -3.23 2.03
N THR A 72 2.95 -3.30 3.25
CA THR A 72 3.71 -3.74 4.41
C THR A 72 3.43 -5.22 4.65
N LEU A 73 4.47 -6.05 4.57
CA LEU A 73 4.40 -7.47 4.91
C LEU A 73 4.71 -7.65 6.40
N LEU A 74 3.75 -8.23 7.13
CA LEU A 74 3.93 -8.61 8.52
C LEU A 74 4.09 -10.12 8.60
N VAL A 75 5.31 -10.55 8.90
CA VAL A 75 5.65 -11.95 9.19
C VAL A 75 5.66 -12.15 10.70
N SER A 76 5.09 -13.25 11.17
CA SER A 76 5.24 -13.60 12.58
C SER A 76 6.70 -14.05 12.83
N PRO A 77 7.29 -13.73 14.00
CA PRO A 77 8.68 -14.07 14.29
C PRO A 77 9.00 -15.57 14.14
N GLU A 78 8.03 -16.45 14.40
CA GLU A 78 8.14 -17.90 14.24
C GLU A 78 8.40 -18.32 12.78
N ASN A 79 7.79 -17.64 11.81
CA ASN A 79 7.96 -17.91 10.38
C ASN A 79 9.32 -17.38 9.90
N THR A 80 9.76 -16.24 10.44
CA THR A 80 11.11 -15.72 10.17
C THR A 80 12.19 -16.66 10.72
N GLN A 81 12.00 -17.23 11.92
CA GLN A 81 12.93 -18.19 12.50
C GLN A 81 12.96 -19.51 11.74
N ALA A 82 11.81 -20.03 11.27
CA ALA A 82 11.76 -21.24 10.46
C ALA A 82 12.54 -21.08 9.14
N GLU A 83 12.45 -19.91 8.51
CA GLU A 83 13.19 -19.59 7.28
C GLU A 83 14.69 -19.41 7.55
N LEU A 84 15.07 -18.73 8.65
CA LEU A 84 16.47 -18.58 9.06
C LEU A 84 17.13 -19.90 9.51
N ASN A 85 16.37 -20.79 10.16
CA ASN A 85 16.86 -22.11 10.60
C ASN A 85 16.97 -23.11 9.43
N GLY A 86 16.27 -22.85 8.32
CA GLY A 86 16.35 -23.63 7.08
C GLY A 86 17.43 -23.17 6.10
N LEU A 87 18.08 -22.04 6.35
CA LEU A 87 19.25 -21.61 5.57
C LEU A 87 20.47 -22.43 6.00
N PRO A 88 21.28 -22.96 5.06
CA PRO A 88 22.53 -23.60 5.43
C PRO A 88 23.37 -22.58 6.20
N GLN A 89 23.67 -22.90 7.45
CA GLN A 89 24.64 -22.16 8.24
C GLN A 89 25.97 -22.29 7.51
N GLY A 90 26.43 -21.21 6.89
CA GLY A 90 27.70 -21.18 6.18
C GLY A 90 28.83 -21.57 7.14
N ASN A 91 29.69 -22.48 6.70
CA ASN A 91 30.94 -22.82 7.38
C ASN A 91 31.96 -21.69 7.29
#